data_AF-A0A759H3K1-F1
#
_entry.id   AF-A0A759H3K1-F1
#
_cell.length_a   1.000
_cell.length_b   1.000
_cell.length_c   1.000
_cell.angle_alpha   90.00
_cell.angle_beta   90.00
_cell.angle_gamma   90.00
#
_symmetry.space_group_name_H-M   'P 1'
#
loop_
_entity.id
_entity.type
_entity.pdbx_description
1 polymer ?
#
loop_
_entity_poly.entity_id
_entity_poly.type
_entity_poly.pdbx_seq_one_letter_code
_entity_poly.pdbx_strand_id
1 'polypeptide(L)'
;MFIEAFASLMQKAKIGVVGTDIFCHYMPASVKSGVLLINPNTGISIDHELKGFYHDSFTIIVRNSTITRAVSKTNKIMEMFPVEETIADNVYFRLIRPMSMPITYPKNEGALIESGIPVEFAGYLLN
;
A
#
# COMPACT_ATOMS: atom_id res chain seq x y z
N MET A 1 -5.86 10.09 4.42
CA MET A 1 -6.31 9.37 5.63
C MET A 1 -6.21 7.86 5.48
N PHE A 2 -6.85 7.24 4.47
CA PHE A 2 -6.78 5.78 4.29
C PHE A 2 -5.34 5.28 4.07
N ILE A 3 -4.58 5.92 3.18
CA ILE A 3 -3.18 5.57 2.88
C ILE A 3 -2.27 5.62 4.12
N GLU A 4 -2.46 6.61 4.98
CA GLU A 4 -1.71 6.77 6.23
C GLU A 4 -2.09 5.69 7.25
N ALA A 5 -3.39 5.40 7.39
CA ALA A 5 -3.87 4.28 8.21
C ALA A 5 -3.34 2.92 7.71
N PHE A 6 -3.22 2.76 6.39
CA PHE A 6 -2.56 1.62 5.75
C PHE A 6 -1.08 1.53 6.12
N ALA A 7 -0.36 2.65 6.03
CA ALA A 7 1.05 2.71 6.41
C ALA A 7 1.25 2.31 7.89
N SER A 8 0.34 2.75 8.77
CA SER A 8 0.31 2.39 10.18
C SER A 8 0.10 0.89 10.40
N LEU A 9 -0.84 0.26 9.68
CA LEU A 9 -1.02 -1.20 9.69
C LEU A 9 0.25 -1.94 9.25
N MET A 10 0.88 -1.50 8.16
CA MET A 10 2.10 -2.12 7.63
C MET A 10 3.29 -1.98 8.59
N GLN A 11 3.38 -0.83 9.28
CA GLN A 11 4.38 -0.62 10.32
C GLN A 11 4.16 -1.55 11.52
N LYS A 12 2.91 -1.70 11.98
CA LYS A 12 2.56 -2.67 13.05
C LYS A 12 2.91 -4.11 12.66
N ALA A 13 2.73 -4.45 11.39
CA ALA A 13 3.15 -5.73 10.81
C ALA A 13 4.67 -5.86 10.55
N LYS A 14 5.47 -4.86 10.95
CA LYS A 14 6.94 -4.84 10.83
C LYS A 14 7.45 -4.93 9.39
N ILE A 15 6.70 -4.41 8.42
CA ILE A 15 7.14 -4.30 7.02
C ILE A 15 8.23 -3.23 6.85
N GLY A 16 8.21 -2.20 7.70
CA GLY A 16 9.17 -1.09 7.71
C GLY A 16 8.69 0.05 8.62
N VAL A 17 9.43 1.16 8.63
CA VAL A 17 9.08 2.35 9.42
C VAL A 17 8.50 3.44 8.51
N VAL A 18 7.38 4.04 8.91
CA VAL A 18 6.76 5.16 8.18
C VAL A 18 7.69 6.36 8.15
N GLY A 19 7.83 6.96 6.96
CA GLY A 19 8.75 8.08 6.70
C GLY A 19 10.20 7.67 6.44
N THR A 20 10.57 6.41 6.68
CA THR A 20 11.92 5.89 6.40
C THR A 20 11.91 4.81 5.31
N ASP A 21 11.09 3.77 5.50
CA ASP A 21 10.95 2.67 4.55
C ASP A 21 9.58 2.68 3.87
N ILE A 22 8.56 3.22 4.53
CA ILE A 22 7.18 3.28 4.05
C ILE A 22 6.83 4.75 3.80
N PHE A 23 6.38 5.03 2.58
CA PHE A 23 6.11 6.36 2.08
C PHE A 23 4.66 6.47 1.60
N CYS A 24 4.00 7.59 1.89
CA CYS A 24 2.65 7.88 1.45
C CYS A 24 2.70 8.96 0.37
N HIS A 25 2.05 8.73 -0.77
CA HIS A 25 1.92 9.62 -1.94
C HIS A 25 3.22 9.95 -2.69
N TYR A 26 4.36 9.95 -2.01
CA TYR A 26 5.64 10.29 -2.62
C TYR A 26 6.82 9.57 -1.96
N MET A 27 7.67 8.92 -2.76
CA MET A 27 8.94 8.34 -2.33
C MET A 27 10.09 9.02 -3.07
N PRO A 28 11.05 9.64 -2.36
CA PRO A 28 12.17 10.36 -2.98
C PRO A 28 12.98 9.50 -3.96
N ALA A 29 13.55 10.13 -4.98
CA ALA A 29 14.36 9.43 -5.99
C ALA A 29 15.66 8.83 -5.39
N SER A 30 16.19 9.43 -4.32
CA SER A 30 17.38 8.94 -3.60
C SER A 30 17.14 7.61 -2.86
N VAL A 31 15.88 7.25 -2.60
CA VAL A 31 15.51 6.02 -1.91
C VAL A 31 15.63 4.82 -2.85
N LYS A 32 16.61 3.96 -2.57
CA LYS A 32 16.91 2.75 -3.34
C LYS A 32 16.13 1.52 -2.87
N SER A 33 15.61 1.54 -1.64
CA SER A 33 14.78 0.49 -1.06
C SER A 33 13.66 1.14 -0.26
N GLY A 34 12.41 0.82 -0.57
CA GLY A 34 11.27 1.44 0.06
C GLY A 34 9.95 0.87 -0.43
N VAL A 35 8.87 1.23 0.25
CA VAL A 35 7.49 0.89 -0.08
C VAL A 35 6.72 2.20 -0.21
N LEU A 36 6.07 2.40 -1.34
CA LEU A 36 5.24 3.56 -1.63
C LEU A 36 3.77 3.13 -1.69
N LEU A 37 2.94 3.82 -0.93
CA LEU A 37 1.49 3.71 -0.97
C LEU A 37 0.97 4.94 -1.68
N ILE A 38 0.29 4.76 -2.81
CA ILE A 38 -0.25 5.85 -3.62
C ILE A 38 -1.74 5.66 -3.82
N ASN A 39 -2.51 6.74 -3.70
CA ASN A 39 -3.92 6.73 -4.05
C ASN A 39 -4.14 6.38 -5.52
N PRO A 40 -5.35 5.95 -5.90
CA PRO A 40 -5.77 5.95 -7.28
C PRO A 40 -5.57 7.32 -7.91
N ASN A 41 -5.19 7.34 -9.18
CA ASN A 41 -5.10 8.58 -9.95
C ASN A 41 -6.46 9.29 -10.09
N THR A 42 -7.56 8.57 -9.88
CA THR A 42 -8.93 9.07 -9.86
C THR A 42 -9.36 9.64 -8.50
N GLY A 43 -8.54 9.47 -7.46
CA GLY A 43 -8.99 9.61 -6.06
C GLY A 43 -9.82 8.41 -5.61
N ILE A 44 -10.25 8.44 -4.34
CA ILE A 44 -11.16 7.42 -3.76
C ILE A 44 -12.59 7.79 -4.14
N SER A 45 -13.29 6.86 -4.77
CA SER A 45 -14.67 7.05 -5.21
C SER A 45 -15.62 7.24 -4.02
N ILE A 46 -16.58 8.15 -4.16
CA ILE A 46 -17.65 8.38 -3.18
C ILE A 46 -18.91 7.69 -3.67
N ASP A 47 -19.39 6.70 -2.92
CA ASP A 47 -20.69 6.09 -3.16
C ASP A 47 -21.79 6.96 -2.54
N HIS A 48 -22.71 7.45 -3.38
CA HIS A 48 -23.82 8.30 -2.94
C HIS A 48 -24.92 7.53 -2.20
N GLU A 49 -25.04 6.23 -2.44
CA GLU A 49 -26.00 5.34 -1.78
C GLU A 49 -25.45 4.84 -0.43
N LEU A 50 -24.14 4.72 -0.30
CA LEU A 50 -23.44 4.31 0.93
C LEU A 50 -22.60 5.44 1.53
N LYS A 51 -23.26 6.53 1.94
CA LYS A 51 -22.59 7.71 2.50
C LYS A 51 -21.66 7.37 3.68
N GLY A 52 -20.42 7.82 3.56
CA GLY A 52 -19.38 7.64 4.59
C GLY A 52 -18.67 6.29 4.53
N PHE A 53 -19.09 5.38 3.66
CA PHE A 53 -18.41 4.13 3.37
C PHE A 53 -17.67 4.25 2.03
N TYR A 54 -16.44 3.77 2.00
CA TYR A 54 -15.55 3.85 0.85
C TYR A 54 -15.13 2.44 0.46
N HIS A 55 -15.18 2.15 -0.83
CA HIS A 55 -14.70 0.90 -1.41
C HIS A 55 -13.96 1.24 -2.69
N ASP A 56 -12.66 1.03 -2.67
CA ASP A 56 -11.80 1.30 -3.82
C ASP A 56 -10.57 0.40 -3.78
N SER A 57 -9.67 0.57 -4.74
CA SER A 57 -8.39 -0.10 -4.79
C SER A 57 -7.25 0.89 -4.83
N PHE A 58 -6.02 0.46 -4.58
CA PHE A 58 -4.82 1.25 -4.81
C PHE A 58 -3.62 0.34 -5.02
N THR A 59 -2.49 0.91 -5.45
CA THR A 59 -1.28 0.12 -5.72
C THR A 59 -0.21 0.39 -4.68
N ILE A 60 0.30 -0.68 -4.09
CA ILE A 60 1.52 -0.65 -3.28
C ILE A 60 2.71 -0.87 -4.22
N ILE A 61 3.68 0.04 -4.18
CA ILE A 61 4.89 -0.03 -5.00
C ILE A 61 6.07 -0.37 -4.09
N VAL A 62 6.69 -1.53 -4.31
CA VAL A 62 7.90 -1.96 -3.60
C VAL A 62 9.11 -1.68 -4.48
N ARG A 63 10.02 -0.83 -4.04
CA ARG A 63 11.28 -0.53 -4.75
C ARG A 63 12.45 -1.20 -4.06
N ASN A 64 13.36 -1.79 -4.82
CA ASN A 64 14.63 -2.33 -4.35
C ASN A 64 15.73 -2.29 -5.40
N SER A 65 16.98 -2.46 -4.98
CA SER A 65 18.15 -2.53 -5.87
C SER A 65 18.36 -3.88 -6.56
N THR A 66 17.63 -4.93 -6.16
CA THR A 66 17.78 -6.29 -6.68
C THR A 66 16.43 -6.99 -6.73
N ILE A 67 16.23 -7.88 -7.70
CA ILE A 67 14.96 -8.59 -7.90
C ILE A 67 14.60 -9.46 -6.70
N THR A 68 15.57 -10.18 -6.14
CA THR A 68 15.36 -11.07 -4.98
C THR A 68 14.86 -10.31 -3.76
N ARG A 69 15.40 -9.12 -3.49
CA ARG A 69 14.93 -8.26 -2.38
C ARG A 69 13.55 -7.66 -2.66
N ALA A 70 13.28 -7.26 -3.90
CA ALA A 70 11.96 -6.78 -4.31
C ALA A 70 10.91 -7.87 -4.05
N VAL A 71 11.09 -9.05 -4.64
CA VAL A 71 10.19 -10.20 -4.51
C VAL A 71 10.02 -10.62 -3.05
N SER A 72 11.11 -10.71 -2.27
CA SER A 72 11.02 -11.08 -0.85
C SER A 72 10.19 -10.07 -0.04
N LYS A 73 10.36 -8.76 -0.26
CA LYS A 73 9.59 -7.73 0.45
C LYS A 73 8.13 -7.72 -0.02
N THR A 74 7.91 -7.89 -1.31
CA THR A 74 6.58 -8.04 -1.92
C THR A 74 5.83 -9.24 -1.33
N ASN A 75 6.47 -10.40 -1.21
CA ASN A 75 5.85 -11.60 -0.64
C ASN A 75 5.45 -11.39 0.83
N LYS A 76 6.29 -10.72 1.63
CA LYS A 76 5.92 -10.36 3.02
C LYS A 76 4.69 -9.46 3.09
N ILE A 77 4.55 -8.54 2.14
CA ILE A 77 3.35 -7.67 2.05
C ILE A 77 2.14 -8.50 1.61
N MET A 78 2.30 -9.42 0.66
CA MET A 78 1.24 -10.33 0.24
C MET A 78 0.78 -11.24 1.39
N GLU A 79 1.70 -11.76 2.20
CA GLU A 79 1.42 -12.60 3.38
C GLU A 79 0.72 -11.85 4.52
N MET A 80 0.91 -10.52 4.61
CA MET A 80 0.22 -9.68 5.58
C MET A 80 -1.29 -9.60 5.30
N PHE A 81 -1.70 -9.74 4.04
CA PHE A 81 -3.10 -9.66 3.62
C PHE A 81 -3.67 -11.07 3.30
N PRO A 82 -4.99 -11.28 3.40
CA PRO A 82 -6.05 -10.32 3.71
C PRO A 82 -6.09 -9.91 5.18
N VAL A 83 -6.61 -8.72 5.45
CA VAL A 83 -6.98 -8.25 6.78
C VAL A 83 -8.45 -7.87 6.77
N GLU A 84 -9.20 -8.35 7.75
CA GLU A 84 -10.62 -8.07 7.92
C GLU A 84 -10.86 -7.40 9.28
N GLU A 85 -11.89 -6.56 9.35
CA GLU A 85 -12.40 -5.94 10.59
C GLU A 85 -11.30 -5.34 11.49
N THR A 86 -10.53 -4.37 10.96
CA THR A 86 -9.42 -3.75 11.69
C THR A 86 -9.54 -2.24 11.81
N ILE A 87 -8.90 -1.65 12.81
CA ILE A 87 -8.84 -0.21 13.03
C ILE A 87 -7.40 0.27 12.98
N ALA A 88 -7.14 1.29 12.18
CA ALA A 88 -5.88 2.02 12.17
C ALA A 88 -6.09 3.51 11.89
N ASP A 89 -5.39 4.37 12.63
CA ASP A 89 -5.35 5.82 12.50
C ASP A 89 -6.70 6.47 12.13
N ASN A 90 -7.72 6.25 12.97
CA ASN A 90 -9.08 6.78 12.79
C ASN A 90 -9.80 6.27 11.53
N VAL A 91 -9.44 5.08 11.04
CA VAL A 91 -10.11 4.38 9.95
C VAL A 91 -10.51 2.99 10.41
N TYR A 92 -11.77 2.63 10.21
CA TYR A 92 -12.22 1.26 10.27
C TYR A 92 -12.14 0.64 8.88
N PHE A 93 -11.37 -0.43 8.75
CA PHE A 93 -11.31 -1.25 7.56
C PHE A 93 -12.21 -2.47 7.73
N ARG A 94 -13.23 -2.57 6.87
CA ARG A 94 -14.03 -3.78 6.72
C ARG A 94 -13.18 -4.90 6.14
N LEU A 95 -12.45 -4.58 5.07
CA LEU A 95 -11.56 -5.52 4.39
C LEU A 95 -10.38 -4.78 3.76
N ILE A 96 -9.30 -5.52 3.61
CA ILE A 96 -8.12 -5.19 2.82
C ILE A 96 -7.60 -6.47 2.21
N ARG A 97 -7.45 -6.56 0.88
CA ARG A 97 -6.86 -7.75 0.26
C ARG A 97 -6.17 -7.49 -1.09
N PRO A 98 -5.17 -8.29 -1.49
CA PRO A 98 -4.57 -8.19 -2.80
C PRO A 98 -5.56 -8.64 -3.87
N MET A 99 -5.60 -7.93 -5.00
CA MET A 99 -6.49 -8.24 -6.12
C MET A 99 -5.86 -9.20 -7.13
N SER A 100 -4.53 -9.19 -7.24
CA SER A 100 -3.79 -10.03 -8.18
C SER A 100 -2.36 -10.24 -7.72
N MET A 101 -1.64 -11.11 -8.45
CA MET A 101 -0.22 -11.30 -8.23
C MET A 101 0.57 -10.03 -8.56
N PRO A 102 1.65 -9.75 -7.80
CA PRO A 102 2.48 -8.57 -8.04
C PRO A 102 3.11 -8.59 -9.43
N ILE A 103 3.10 -7.43 -10.09
CA ILE A 103 3.85 -7.22 -11.33
C ILE A 103 5.22 -6.64 -10.97
N THR A 104 6.31 -7.16 -11.55
CA THR A 104 7.67 -6.65 -11.32
C THR A 104 8.24 -6.10 -12.61
N TYR A 105 8.76 -4.88 -12.56
CA TYR A 105 9.29 -4.18 -13.72
C TYR A 105 10.58 -3.41 -13.35
N PRO A 106 11.52 -3.26 -14.30
CA PRO A 106 12.70 -2.44 -14.09
C PRO A 106 12.30 -0.96 -14.07
N LYS A 107 12.96 -0.18 -13.21
CA LYS A 107 12.91 1.27 -13.24
C LYS A 107 14.05 1.78 -14.14
N ASN A 108 13.69 2.55 -15.17
CA ASN A 108 14.62 3.00 -16.20
C ASN A 108 15.80 3.84 -15.65
N GLU A 109 15.60 4.55 -14.52
CA GLU A 109 16.65 5.33 -13.88
C GLU A 109 17.26 4.59 -12.67
N GLY A 110 18.57 4.32 -12.73
CA GLY A 110 19.35 3.87 -11.58
C GLY A 110 19.39 2.36 -11.33
N ALA A 111 19.01 1.52 -12.30
CA ALA A 111 19.01 0.06 -12.19
C ALA A 111 18.21 -0.48 -10.98
N LEU A 112 17.13 0.22 -10.62
CA LEU A 112 16.23 -0.18 -9.55
C LEU A 112 15.12 -1.07 -10.11
N ILE A 113 14.52 -1.86 -9.24
CA ILE A 113 13.41 -2.75 -9.56
C ILE A 113 12.22 -2.33 -8.71
N GLU A 114 11.06 -2.25 -9.36
CA GLU A 114 9.79 -1.96 -8.70
C GLU A 114 8.83 -3.13 -8.87
N SER A 115 8.07 -3.42 -7.83
CA SER A 115 6.97 -4.38 -7.85
C SER A 115 5.69 -3.69 -7.42
N GLY A 116 4.66 -3.77 -8.26
CA GLY A 116 3.33 -3.23 -7.99
C GLY A 116 2.40 -4.31 -7.46
N ILE A 117 1.72 -4.04 -6.34
CA ILE A 117 0.71 -4.91 -5.72
C ILE A 117 -0.62 -4.15 -5.70
N PRO A 118 -1.61 -4.52 -6.53
CA PRO A 118 -2.93 -3.92 -6.43
C PRO A 118 -3.67 -4.51 -5.22
N VAL A 119 -4.20 -3.63 -4.38
CA VAL A 119 -4.91 -3.96 -3.14
C VAL A 119 -6.27 -3.27 -3.17
N GLU A 120 -7.33 -4.02 -2.91
CA GLU A 120 -8.65 -3.45 -2.65
C GLU A 120 -8.85 -3.24 -1.15
N PHE A 121 -9.67 -2.24 -0.81
CA PHE A 121 -10.05 -1.96 0.56
C PHE A 121 -11.50 -1.48 0.63
N ALA A 122 -12.14 -1.77 1.74
CA ALA A 122 -13.42 -1.16 2.07
C ALA A 122 -13.42 -0.71 3.54
N GLY A 123 -14.00 0.45 3.83
CA GLY A 123 -13.96 1.01 5.17
C GLY A 123 -14.60 2.39 5.30
N TYR A 124 -14.54 2.93 6.51
CA TYR A 124 -15.06 4.26 6.83
C TYR A 124 -14.15 4.97 7.83
N LEU A 125 -14.25 6.30 7.84
CA LEU A 125 -13.52 7.14 8.80
C LEU A 125 -14.24 7.09 10.15
N LEU A 126 -13.48 6.86 11.21
CA LEU A 126 -13.93 7.06 12.58
C LEU A 126 -13.87 8.57 12.86
N ASN A 127 -14.83 9.08 13.64
CA ASN A 127 -14.84 10.48 14.07
C ASN A 127 -13.91 10.66 15.27
#